data_AF-A0A3D6BLY8-F1
#
_entry.id   AF-A0A3D6BLY8-F1
#
_cell.length_a   1.000
_cell.length_b   1.000
_cell.length_c   1.000
_cell.angle_alpha   90.00
_cell.angle_beta   90.00
_cell.angle_gamma   90.00
#
_symmetry.space_group_name_H-M   'P 1'
#
loop_
_entity.id
_entity.type
_entity.pdbx_description
1 polymer ?
#
loop_
_entity_poly.entity_id
_entity_poly.type
_entity_poly.pdbx_seq_one_letter_code
_entity_poly.pdbx_strand_id
1 'polypeptide(L)'
;MELYNALIEHTNELLAKGSPKVWPYKAGKAWPDLGSAELVLQSDAAYELGALGLGSANYICTTTSSELVNRDEVVLYGPDLKAIKKDVPFARIVLLRVGVLDGEDEEVYRALKDIEFCKYHVYPEGYMVRMSPESHREQVRVSKKAIKRGINFEQVGYRYIEAYKKDANVLNVKVIFVTDPSLDFKAMLENAKKADAITNTLTHIMEGLPTDCTVCQLKDICDEVEGMKELHFGVGDKGTNAKDHH
;
A
#
# COMPACT_ATOMS: atom_id res chain seq x y z
N MET A 1 -0.13 0.21 -16.48
CA MET A 1 0.96 -0.63 -15.95
C MET A 1 0.35 -1.69 -15.06
N GLU A 2 0.60 -2.97 -15.37
CA GLU A 2 -0.10 -4.12 -14.77
C GLU A 2 0.80 -4.96 -13.83
N LEU A 3 1.97 -4.43 -13.44
CA LEU A 3 3.00 -5.14 -12.67
C LEU A 3 2.50 -5.77 -11.36
N TYR A 4 1.47 -5.18 -10.74
CA TYR A 4 0.93 -5.68 -9.46
C TYR A 4 -0.34 -6.52 -9.62
N ASN A 5 -0.84 -6.78 -10.84
CA ASN A 5 -2.14 -7.42 -11.04
C ASN A 5 -2.22 -8.81 -10.42
N ALA A 6 -1.25 -9.68 -10.69
CA ALA A 6 -1.18 -11.00 -10.09
C ALA A 6 -1.13 -10.93 -8.54
N LEU A 7 -0.46 -9.91 -7.99
CA LEU A 7 -0.39 -9.69 -6.55
C LEU A 7 -1.72 -9.19 -5.98
N ILE A 8 -2.44 -8.35 -6.72
CA ILE A 8 -3.80 -7.90 -6.37
C ILE A 8 -4.77 -9.08 -6.38
N GLU A 9 -4.71 -9.94 -7.39
CA GLU A 9 -5.52 -11.16 -7.49
C GLU A 9 -5.23 -12.10 -6.31
N HIS A 10 -3.96 -12.40 -6.05
CA HIS A 10 -3.57 -13.21 -4.91
C HIS A 10 -4.02 -12.59 -3.57
N THR A 11 -3.95 -11.27 -3.43
CA THR A 11 -4.50 -10.56 -2.26
C THR A 11 -6.00 -10.79 -2.10
N ASN A 12 -6.76 -10.70 -3.18
CA ASN A 12 -8.20 -10.96 -3.16
C ASN A 12 -8.50 -12.41 -2.80
N GLU A 13 -7.73 -13.39 -3.28
CA GLU A 13 -7.86 -14.81 -2.94
C GLU A 13 -7.61 -15.08 -1.45
N LEU A 14 -6.57 -14.47 -0.86
CA LEU A 14 -6.29 -14.57 0.58
C LEU A 14 -7.45 -14.06 1.42
N LEU A 15 -8.11 -12.99 0.95
CA LEU A 15 -9.21 -12.34 1.65
C LEU A 15 -10.59 -12.95 1.34
N ALA A 16 -10.71 -13.78 0.29
CA ALA A 16 -11.98 -14.37 -0.15
C ALA A 16 -12.65 -15.26 0.90
N LYS A 17 -11.87 -15.81 1.85
CA LYS A 17 -12.38 -16.62 2.97
C LYS A 17 -13.04 -15.79 4.07
N GLY A 18 -12.78 -14.49 4.11
CA GLY A 18 -13.32 -13.57 5.11
C GLY A 18 -14.68 -13.00 4.72
N SER A 19 -15.38 -12.41 5.70
CA SER A 19 -16.63 -11.68 5.48
C SER A 19 -16.41 -10.19 5.76
N PRO A 20 -16.17 -9.37 4.73
CA PRO A 20 -15.82 -7.98 4.93
C PRO A 20 -17.04 -7.11 5.26
N LYS A 21 -16.79 -6.03 5.99
CA LYS A 21 -17.61 -4.83 5.94
C LYS A 21 -17.05 -3.92 4.86
N VAL A 22 -17.93 -3.35 4.03
CA VAL A 22 -17.54 -2.50 2.90
C VAL A 22 -18.30 -1.19 2.99
N TRP A 23 -17.57 -0.09 2.85
CA TRP A 23 -18.14 1.26 2.82
C TRP A 23 -17.68 2.00 1.57
N PRO A 24 -18.61 2.46 0.71
CA PRO A 24 -18.25 3.34 -0.40
C PRO A 24 -17.76 4.67 0.17
N TYR A 25 -16.71 5.24 -0.43
CA TYR A 25 -16.13 6.51 0.02
C TYR A 25 -17.17 7.64 0.07
N LYS A 26 -17.09 8.44 1.14
CA LYS A 26 -17.94 9.62 1.35
C LYS A 26 -17.06 10.82 1.69
N ALA A 27 -16.97 11.75 0.75
CA ALA A 27 -16.21 12.99 0.93
C ALA A 27 -16.64 13.75 2.19
N GLY A 28 -15.67 14.28 2.93
CA GLY A 28 -15.90 15.06 4.14
C GLY A 28 -16.36 14.25 5.36
N LYS A 29 -16.35 12.91 5.30
CA LYS A 29 -16.66 12.03 6.46
C LYS A 29 -15.44 11.43 7.13
N ALA A 30 -14.26 11.68 6.59
CA ALA A 30 -13.01 11.12 7.08
C ALA A 30 -12.61 11.73 8.45
N TRP A 31 -11.97 10.92 9.29
CA TRP A 31 -11.61 11.25 10.69
C TRP A 31 -10.70 12.48 10.78
N PRO A 32 -10.73 13.34 11.81
CA PRO A 32 -9.83 14.49 11.88
C PRO A 32 -8.35 14.12 11.68
N ASP A 33 -7.67 14.86 10.81
CA ASP A 33 -6.24 14.74 10.56
C ASP A 33 -5.50 15.83 11.33
N LEU A 34 -4.37 15.49 11.94
CA LEU A 34 -3.56 16.43 12.71
C LEU A 34 -2.56 17.21 11.86
N GLY A 35 -2.33 16.83 10.61
CA GLY A 35 -1.34 17.42 9.71
C GLY A 35 0.12 17.09 10.07
N SER A 36 0.36 16.46 11.22
CA SER A 36 1.68 16.02 11.68
C SER A 36 1.55 14.82 12.60
N ALA A 37 2.64 14.05 12.72
CA ALA A 37 2.69 12.90 13.60
C ALA A 37 2.39 13.28 15.07
N GLU A 38 1.50 12.54 15.70
CA GLU A 38 1.19 12.62 17.13
C GLU A 38 1.85 11.46 17.88
N LEU A 39 2.36 11.74 19.08
CA LEU A 39 2.84 10.72 19.99
C LEU A 39 1.71 10.27 20.93
N VAL A 40 1.26 9.02 20.79
CA VAL A 40 0.37 8.38 21.77
C VAL A 40 1.23 7.59 22.75
N LEU A 41 1.23 7.97 24.04
CA LEU A 41 1.96 7.23 25.08
C LEU A 41 1.28 5.89 25.38
N GLN A 42 2.03 4.92 25.87
CA GLN A 42 1.49 3.60 26.24
C GLN A 42 0.43 3.70 27.34
N SER A 43 0.58 4.64 28.28
CA SER A 43 -0.43 4.95 29.32
C SER A 43 -1.77 5.40 28.74
N ASP A 44 -1.75 6.03 27.58
CA ASP A 44 -2.93 6.62 26.91
C ASP A 44 -3.50 5.72 25.81
N ALA A 45 -2.77 4.65 25.44
CA ALA A 45 -3.19 3.66 24.48
C ALA A 45 -4.33 2.78 25.03
N ALA A 46 -5.35 2.54 24.23
CA ALA A 46 -6.37 1.54 24.51
C ALA A 46 -5.86 0.12 24.22
N TYR A 47 -5.11 -0.02 23.13
CA TYR A 47 -4.47 -1.24 22.64
C TYR A 47 -3.53 -0.88 21.47
N GLU A 48 -2.79 -1.87 20.97
CA GLU A 48 -1.97 -1.77 19.77
C GLU A 48 -2.36 -2.81 18.71
N LEU A 49 -2.31 -2.41 17.45
CA LEU A 49 -2.55 -3.23 16.27
C LEU A 49 -1.20 -3.65 15.67
N GLY A 50 -1.01 -4.92 15.32
CA GLY A 50 0.22 -5.42 14.67
C GLY A 50 1.48 -5.43 15.56
N ALA A 51 1.29 -5.22 16.87
CA ALA A 51 2.33 -5.11 17.88
C ALA A 51 2.79 -6.46 18.44
N LEU A 52 3.84 -6.46 19.27
CA LEU A 52 4.25 -7.60 20.11
C LEU A 52 4.48 -8.92 19.35
N GLY A 53 4.94 -8.84 18.10
CA GLY A 53 5.14 -10.02 17.25
C GLY A 53 3.86 -10.62 16.67
N LEU A 54 2.67 -10.04 16.93
CA LEU A 54 1.43 -10.40 16.24
C LEU A 54 1.59 -10.17 14.73
N GLY A 55 0.78 -10.88 13.94
CA GLY A 55 0.77 -10.76 12.48
C GLY A 55 0.61 -9.30 12.03
N SER A 56 1.45 -8.87 11.09
CA SER A 56 1.41 -7.52 10.55
C SER A 56 1.91 -7.46 9.12
N ALA A 57 1.25 -6.67 8.29
CA ALA A 57 1.63 -6.43 6.90
C ALA A 57 1.16 -5.04 6.43
N ASN A 58 1.97 -4.37 5.63
CA ASN A 58 1.63 -3.14 4.94
C ASN A 58 2.14 -3.17 3.51
N TYR A 59 1.26 -2.95 2.54
CA TYR A 59 1.68 -2.80 1.15
C TYR A 59 0.66 -2.04 0.30
N ILE A 60 1.16 -1.53 -0.82
CA ILE A 60 0.41 -0.81 -1.84
C ILE A 60 0.62 -1.53 -3.16
N CYS A 61 -0.45 -1.68 -3.92
CA CYS A 61 -0.41 -2.19 -5.29
C CYS A 61 -1.11 -1.20 -6.22
N THR A 62 -0.48 -0.91 -7.36
CA THR A 62 -1.06 -0.05 -8.40
C THR A 62 -1.44 -0.87 -9.63
N THR A 63 -2.55 -0.53 -10.27
CA THR A 63 -3.01 -1.14 -11.51
C THR A 63 -3.64 -0.08 -12.42
N THR A 64 -3.70 -0.34 -13.73
CA THR A 64 -4.54 0.42 -14.66
C THR A 64 -5.89 -0.24 -14.91
N SER A 65 -6.09 -1.49 -14.46
CA SER A 65 -7.30 -2.26 -14.68
C SER A 65 -8.49 -1.78 -13.85
N SER A 66 -9.60 -1.47 -14.52
CA SER A 66 -10.89 -1.21 -13.86
C SER A 66 -11.49 -2.46 -13.25
N GLU A 67 -11.16 -3.66 -13.73
CA GLU A 67 -11.74 -4.90 -13.23
C GLU A 67 -11.23 -5.24 -11.82
N LEU A 68 -10.00 -4.85 -11.50
CA LEU A 68 -9.39 -5.07 -10.20
C LEU A 68 -9.78 -4.01 -9.16
N VAL A 69 -9.83 -2.74 -9.58
CA VAL A 69 -10.19 -1.60 -8.71
C VAL A 69 -11.09 -0.62 -9.48
N ASN A 70 -12.40 -0.61 -9.17
CA ASN A 70 -13.39 0.22 -9.88
C ASN A 70 -14.03 1.34 -9.07
N ARG A 71 -13.75 1.44 -7.77
CA ARG A 71 -14.41 2.40 -6.89
C ARG A 71 -13.53 2.78 -5.71
N ASP A 72 -13.86 3.94 -5.15
CA ASP A 72 -13.30 4.37 -3.87
C ASP A 72 -14.06 3.70 -2.74
N GLU A 73 -13.38 2.86 -1.96
CA GLU A 73 -14.02 2.11 -0.88
C GLU A 73 -13.06 1.77 0.26
N VAL A 74 -13.63 1.60 1.45
CA VAL A 74 -12.96 1.06 2.61
C VAL A 74 -13.52 -0.32 2.90
N VAL A 75 -12.64 -1.28 3.11
CA VAL A 75 -12.97 -2.67 3.38
C VAL A 75 -12.36 -3.07 4.72
N LEU A 76 -13.12 -3.71 5.59
CA LEU A 76 -12.65 -4.23 6.88
C LEU A 76 -12.96 -5.72 7.01
N TYR A 77 -11.91 -6.51 7.24
CA TYR A 77 -12.01 -7.90 7.64
C TYR A 77 -11.71 -8.02 9.14
N GLY A 78 -12.75 -8.30 9.94
CA GLY A 78 -12.64 -8.48 11.39
C GLY A 78 -13.28 -7.37 12.23
N PRO A 79 -12.97 -7.32 13.54
CA PRO A 79 -13.52 -6.33 14.45
C PRO A 79 -13.06 -4.91 14.13
N ASP A 80 -14.00 -3.96 14.23
CA ASP A 80 -13.70 -2.53 14.10
C ASP A 80 -13.09 -1.98 15.41
N LEU A 81 -12.49 -0.79 15.36
CA LEU A 81 -11.70 -0.18 16.44
C LEU A 81 -12.44 -0.17 17.78
N LYS A 82 -13.74 0.16 17.81
CA LYS A 82 -14.53 0.18 19.04
C LYS A 82 -14.73 -1.22 19.66
N ALA A 83 -14.73 -2.27 18.85
CA ALA A 83 -14.95 -3.65 19.28
C ALA A 83 -13.67 -4.33 19.80
N ILE A 84 -12.50 -3.86 19.39
CA ILE A 84 -11.20 -4.36 19.85
C ILE A 84 -10.98 -3.97 21.33
N LYS A 85 -10.44 -4.90 22.13
CA LYS A 85 -10.24 -4.75 23.59
C LYS A 85 -8.83 -5.05 24.08
N LYS A 86 -7.98 -5.56 23.19
CA LYS A 86 -6.60 -5.96 23.46
C LYS A 86 -5.81 -5.87 22.15
N ASP A 87 -4.52 -6.11 22.22
CA ASP A 87 -3.69 -6.13 21.04
C ASP A 87 -4.10 -7.25 20.08
N VAL A 88 -4.13 -6.93 18.78
CA VAL A 88 -4.57 -7.84 17.71
C VAL A 88 -3.63 -7.75 16.51
N PRO A 89 -3.54 -8.79 15.67
CA PRO A 89 -2.82 -8.67 14.40
C PRO A 89 -3.49 -7.63 13.49
N PHE A 90 -2.72 -7.07 12.57
CA PHE A 90 -3.18 -5.95 11.76
C PHE A 90 -2.49 -5.84 10.41
N ALA A 91 -3.26 -5.72 9.35
CA ALA A 91 -2.74 -5.41 8.03
C ALA A 91 -3.50 -4.23 7.43
N ARG A 92 -2.76 -3.38 6.73
CA ARG A 92 -3.31 -2.30 5.89
C ARG A 92 -2.79 -2.49 4.48
N ILE A 93 -3.73 -2.69 3.56
CA ILE A 93 -3.45 -2.94 2.15
C ILE A 93 -4.15 -1.86 1.35
N VAL A 94 -3.45 -1.24 0.40
CA VAL A 94 -4.05 -0.23 -0.46
C VAL A 94 -3.92 -0.66 -1.91
N LEU A 95 -5.05 -0.76 -2.61
CA LEU A 95 -5.08 -1.03 -4.04
C LEU A 95 -5.50 0.25 -4.76
N LEU A 96 -4.70 0.67 -5.72
CA LEU A 96 -4.86 1.92 -6.44
C LEU A 96 -5.10 1.63 -7.92
N ARG A 97 -6.19 2.15 -8.46
CA ARG A 97 -6.28 2.33 -9.92
C ARG A 97 -5.68 3.67 -10.28
N VAL A 98 -4.61 3.65 -11.06
CA VAL A 98 -4.03 4.86 -11.64
C VAL A 98 -4.48 5.00 -13.09
N GLY A 99 -4.53 6.23 -13.59
CA GLY A 99 -4.74 6.50 -15.00
C GLY A 99 -3.56 6.02 -15.84
N VAL A 100 -3.70 6.10 -17.16
CA VAL A 100 -2.54 6.02 -18.03
C VAL A 100 -1.69 7.24 -17.74
N LEU A 101 -0.49 7.01 -17.20
CA LEU A 101 0.48 8.06 -16.95
C LEU A 101 1.18 8.35 -18.28
N ASP A 102 0.98 9.56 -18.80
CA ASP A 102 1.68 10.07 -19.97
C ASP A 102 2.99 10.72 -19.52
N GLY A 103 4.10 10.43 -20.20
CA GLY A 103 5.41 10.98 -19.87
C GLY A 103 6.56 10.06 -20.24
N GLU A 104 7.79 10.49 -19.98
CA GLU A 104 8.95 9.59 -20.03
C GLU A 104 8.88 8.56 -18.89
N ASP A 105 9.54 7.41 -19.07
CA ASP A 105 9.48 6.30 -18.09
C ASP A 105 9.89 6.77 -16.67
N GLU A 106 10.78 7.78 -16.58
CA GLU A 106 11.21 8.40 -15.32
C GLU A 106 10.11 9.21 -14.63
N GLU A 107 9.29 9.94 -15.39
CA GLU A 107 8.18 10.72 -14.86
C GLU A 107 7.08 9.80 -14.32
N VAL A 108 6.76 8.73 -15.08
CA VAL A 108 5.83 7.68 -14.67
C VAL A 108 6.29 7.03 -13.37
N TYR A 109 7.58 6.69 -13.28
CA TYR A 109 8.17 6.10 -12.08
C TYR A 109 8.13 7.03 -10.86
N ARG A 110 8.49 8.31 -11.04
CA ARG A 110 8.43 9.32 -9.97
C ARG A 110 7.02 9.51 -9.44
N ALA A 111 6.02 9.59 -10.33
CA ALA A 111 4.62 9.67 -9.94
C ALA A 111 4.18 8.45 -9.10
N LEU A 112 4.58 7.24 -9.49
CA LEU A 112 4.28 6.02 -8.73
C LEU A 112 4.92 6.03 -7.34
N LYS A 113 6.17 6.51 -7.23
CA LYS A 113 6.86 6.67 -5.94
C LYS A 113 6.16 7.69 -5.05
N ASP A 114 5.81 8.85 -5.58
CA ASP A 114 5.11 9.91 -4.83
C ASP A 114 3.74 9.42 -4.30
N ILE A 115 3.01 8.68 -5.14
CA ILE A 115 1.78 7.99 -4.74
C ILE A 115 2.07 7.01 -3.60
N GLU A 116 3.12 6.20 -3.68
CA GLU A 116 3.48 5.25 -2.61
C GLU A 116 3.81 5.96 -1.28
N PHE A 117 4.55 7.07 -1.35
CA PHE A 117 4.97 7.85 -0.17
C PHE A 117 3.82 8.55 0.55
N CYS A 118 2.65 8.70 -0.08
CA CYS A 118 1.46 9.28 0.55
C CYS A 118 1.07 8.57 1.85
N LYS A 119 1.35 7.25 1.98
CA LYS A 119 1.05 6.48 3.20
C LYS A 119 1.71 7.02 4.47
N TYR A 120 2.84 7.72 4.35
CA TYR A 120 3.57 8.28 5.50
C TYR A 120 3.05 9.64 5.96
N HIS A 121 2.13 10.25 5.20
CA HIS A 121 1.62 11.60 5.40
C HIS A 121 0.12 11.61 5.73
N VAL A 122 -0.33 10.62 6.52
CA VAL A 122 -1.70 10.50 7.01
C VAL A 122 -1.65 10.40 8.54
N TYR A 123 -2.31 11.33 9.23
CA TYR A 123 -2.17 11.49 10.68
C TYR A 123 -3.53 11.58 11.39
N PRO A 124 -4.33 10.50 11.42
CA PRO A 124 -5.63 10.54 12.06
C PRO A 124 -5.47 10.75 13.59
N GLU A 125 -6.20 11.70 14.16
CA GLU A 125 -6.08 12.06 15.57
C GLU A 125 -6.26 10.85 16.49
N GLY A 126 -5.26 10.57 17.33
CA GLY A 126 -5.25 9.46 18.29
C GLY A 126 -5.04 8.07 17.67
N TYR A 127 -4.59 8.00 16.41
CA TYR A 127 -4.23 6.78 15.67
C TYR A 127 -2.74 6.89 15.26
N MET A 128 -1.84 6.55 16.17
CA MET A 128 -0.40 6.69 15.96
C MET A 128 0.13 5.49 15.18
N VAL A 129 0.56 5.73 13.94
CA VAL A 129 1.14 4.70 13.09
C VAL A 129 2.65 4.67 13.26
N ARG A 130 3.22 3.47 13.33
CA ARG A 130 4.65 3.17 13.26
C ARG A 130 4.86 2.12 12.18
N MET A 131 5.52 2.52 11.11
CA MET A 131 5.87 1.62 10.01
C MET A 131 7.37 1.38 10.05
N SER A 132 7.79 0.15 9.76
CA SER A 132 9.17 -0.15 9.39
C SER A 132 9.17 -0.58 7.93
N PRO A 133 9.70 0.26 7.03
CA PRO A 133 9.85 -0.10 5.61
C PRO A 133 10.59 -1.43 5.43
N GLU A 134 11.60 -1.69 6.27
CA GLU A 134 12.49 -2.86 6.16
C GLU A 134 11.79 -4.17 6.51
N SER A 135 10.81 -4.12 7.41
CA SER A 135 10.08 -5.31 7.85
C SER A 135 8.72 -5.45 7.20
N HIS A 136 8.29 -4.47 6.39
CA HIS A 136 6.96 -4.41 5.76
C HIS A 136 5.81 -4.50 6.76
N ARG A 137 6.09 -4.20 8.04
CA ARG A 137 5.14 -4.27 9.15
C ARG A 137 4.65 -2.87 9.51
N GLU A 138 3.37 -2.80 9.84
CA GLU A 138 2.73 -1.63 10.41
C GLU A 138 2.20 -1.96 11.79
N GLN A 139 2.60 -1.14 12.76
CA GLN A 139 2.06 -1.13 14.09
C GLN A 139 1.23 0.15 14.27
N VAL A 140 0.06 0.04 14.88
CA VAL A 140 -0.74 1.21 15.23
C VAL A 140 -1.05 1.20 16.71
N ARG A 141 -0.81 2.33 17.37
CA ARG A 141 -1.28 2.56 18.74
C ARG A 141 -2.51 3.44 18.70
N VAL A 142 -3.62 2.95 19.27
CA VAL A 142 -4.91 3.66 19.25
C VAL A 142 -5.19 4.24 20.63
N SER A 143 -5.44 5.54 20.73
CA SER A 143 -5.64 6.22 22.01
C SER A 143 -7.02 5.93 22.62
N LYS A 144 -7.10 5.89 23.96
CA LYS A 144 -8.36 5.81 24.71
C LYS A 144 -9.31 6.98 24.37
N LYS A 145 -8.76 8.17 24.10
CA LYS A 145 -9.53 9.37 23.72
C LYS A 145 -10.22 9.18 22.36
N ALA A 146 -9.50 8.69 21.35
CA ALA A 146 -10.07 8.46 20.02
C ALA A 146 -11.19 7.40 20.05
N ILE A 147 -10.99 6.32 20.81
CA ILE A 147 -12.02 5.30 21.02
C ILE A 147 -13.29 5.89 21.66
N LYS A 148 -13.15 6.72 22.70
CA LYS A 148 -14.29 7.40 23.34
C LYS A 148 -15.03 8.33 22.37
N ARG A 149 -14.31 8.97 21.45
CA ARG A 149 -14.88 9.85 20.42
C ARG A 149 -15.48 9.11 19.22
N GLY A 150 -15.30 7.80 19.12
CA GLY A 150 -15.92 6.97 18.08
C GLY A 150 -15.11 6.78 16.80
N ILE A 151 -13.78 6.87 16.88
CA ILE A 151 -12.90 6.49 15.74
C ILE A 151 -13.24 5.07 15.24
N ASN A 152 -13.20 4.87 13.93
CA ASN A 152 -13.45 3.59 13.26
C ASN A 152 -12.62 3.50 11.97
N PHE A 153 -12.51 2.30 11.42
CA PHE A 153 -11.74 2.06 10.19
C PHE A 153 -12.36 2.71 8.95
N GLU A 154 -13.69 2.86 8.86
CA GLU A 154 -14.34 3.57 7.75
C GLU A 154 -13.77 4.99 7.62
N GLN A 155 -13.79 5.76 8.71
CA GLN A 155 -13.34 7.15 8.71
C GLN A 155 -11.82 7.32 8.61
N VAL A 156 -11.04 6.37 9.15
CA VAL A 156 -9.59 6.33 8.97
C VAL A 156 -9.23 5.96 7.52
N GLY A 157 -9.92 5.00 6.92
CA GLY A 157 -9.74 4.62 5.52
C GLY A 157 -10.06 5.77 4.57
N TYR A 158 -11.13 6.52 4.84
CA TYR A 158 -11.43 7.73 4.06
C TYR A 158 -10.30 8.78 4.12
N ARG A 159 -9.52 8.86 5.21
CA ARG A 159 -8.36 9.75 5.27
C ARG A 159 -7.25 9.33 4.31
N TYR A 160 -6.97 8.03 4.24
CA TYR A 160 -6.05 7.49 3.24
C TYR A 160 -6.54 7.75 1.82
N ILE A 161 -7.84 7.52 1.54
CA ILE A 161 -8.42 7.82 0.22
C ILE A 161 -8.23 9.30 -0.14
N GLU A 162 -8.56 10.22 0.78
CA GLU A 162 -8.35 11.67 0.56
C GLU A 162 -6.88 12.03 0.32
N ALA A 163 -5.93 11.34 0.97
CA ALA A 163 -4.51 11.57 0.77
C ALA A 163 -4.06 11.15 -0.63
N TYR A 164 -4.38 9.93 -1.07
CA TYR A 164 -4.01 9.45 -2.41
C TYR A 164 -4.70 10.23 -3.53
N LYS A 165 -5.96 10.63 -3.33
CA LYS A 165 -6.74 11.40 -4.31
C LYS A 165 -6.27 12.84 -4.52
N LYS A 166 -5.27 13.31 -3.78
CA LYS A 166 -4.59 14.57 -4.09
C LYS A 166 -3.81 14.49 -5.40
N ASP A 167 -3.36 13.28 -5.76
CA ASP A 167 -2.77 13.02 -7.06
C ASP A 167 -3.89 12.81 -8.10
N ALA A 168 -3.90 13.62 -9.15
CA ALA A 168 -4.90 13.58 -10.21
C ALA A 168 -4.87 12.27 -11.02
N ASN A 169 -3.74 11.55 -10.99
CA ASN A 169 -3.58 10.28 -11.67
C ASN A 169 -4.24 9.13 -10.92
N VAL A 170 -4.59 9.29 -9.63
CA VAL A 170 -5.26 8.25 -8.85
C VAL A 170 -6.76 8.25 -9.14
N LEU A 171 -7.19 7.32 -9.98
CA LEU A 171 -8.59 7.19 -10.39
C LEU A 171 -9.45 6.52 -9.33
N ASN A 172 -8.97 5.47 -8.67
CA ASN A 172 -9.68 4.82 -7.57
C ASN A 172 -8.76 4.30 -6.47
N VAL A 173 -9.29 4.27 -5.23
CA VAL A 173 -8.57 3.81 -4.04
C VAL A 173 -9.42 2.83 -3.25
N LYS A 174 -8.93 1.60 -3.10
CA LYS A 174 -9.47 0.62 -2.17
C LYS A 174 -8.54 0.49 -0.97
N VAL A 175 -9.01 0.89 0.21
CA VAL A 175 -8.26 0.73 1.47
C VAL A 175 -8.82 -0.46 2.23
N ILE A 176 -7.99 -1.46 2.46
CA ILE A 176 -8.36 -2.70 3.14
C ILE A 176 -7.66 -2.74 4.49
N PHE A 177 -8.43 -2.93 5.55
CA PHE A 177 -7.94 -3.22 6.88
C PHE A 177 -8.27 -4.66 7.25
N VAL A 178 -7.32 -5.34 7.90
CA VAL A 178 -7.51 -6.70 8.40
C VAL A 178 -7.15 -6.75 9.86
N THR A 179 -8.11 -7.14 10.70
CA THR A 179 -7.96 -7.36 12.15
C THR A 179 -8.46 -8.74 12.58
N ASP A 180 -9.02 -9.53 11.65
CA ASP A 180 -9.45 -10.89 11.91
C ASP A 180 -8.24 -11.82 12.06
N PRO A 181 -7.96 -12.36 13.26
CA PRO A 181 -6.80 -13.20 13.50
C PRO A 181 -6.85 -14.57 12.78
N SER A 182 -7.99 -14.95 12.20
CA SER A 182 -8.11 -16.18 11.43
C SER A 182 -7.55 -16.09 10.00
N LEU A 183 -7.29 -14.87 9.51
CA LEU A 183 -6.72 -14.67 8.18
C LEU A 183 -5.19 -14.80 8.17
N ASP A 184 -4.65 -15.11 6.99
CA ASP A 184 -3.23 -15.46 6.84
C ASP A 184 -2.34 -14.21 6.74
N PHE A 185 -1.98 -13.64 7.88
CA PHE A 185 -1.05 -12.52 7.97
C PHE A 185 0.36 -12.86 7.45
N LYS A 186 0.76 -14.14 7.48
CA LYS A 186 2.07 -14.54 6.95
C LYS A 186 2.06 -14.42 5.43
N ALA A 187 1.03 -14.93 4.76
CA ALA A 187 0.87 -14.75 3.31
C ALA A 187 0.75 -13.28 2.91
N MET A 188 0.03 -12.46 3.70
CA MET A 188 -0.04 -11.01 3.46
C MET A 188 1.33 -10.34 3.61
N LEU A 189 2.16 -10.76 4.57
CA LEU A 189 3.52 -10.26 4.72
C LEU A 189 4.41 -10.67 3.55
N GLU A 190 4.26 -11.89 3.02
CA GLU A 190 4.96 -12.30 1.80
C GLU A 190 4.49 -11.47 0.58
N ASN A 191 3.19 -11.16 0.46
CA ASN A 191 2.72 -10.21 -0.55
C ASN A 191 3.36 -8.83 -0.38
N ALA A 192 3.53 -8.37 0.85
CA ALA A 192 4.16 -7.09 1.12
C ALA A 192 5.62 -7.04 0.64
N LYS A 193 6.38 -8.11 0.91
CA LYS A 193 7.76 -8.26 0.40
C LYS A 193 7.80 -8.31 -1.12
N LYS A 194 6.86 -9.01 -1.76
CA LYS A 194 6.76 -9.06 -3.23
C LYS A 194 6.44 -7.69 -3.81
N ALA A 195 5.50 -6.94 -3.22
CA ALA A 195 5.20 -5.57 -3.64
C ALA A 195 6.44 -4.68 -3.58
N ASP A 196 7.19 -4.74 -2.48
CA ASP A 196 8.44 -4.00 -2.31
C ASP A 196 9.51 -4.45 -3.31
N ALA A 197 9.66 -5.75 -3.56
CA ALA A 197 10.59 -6.28 -4.56
C ALA A 197 10.26 -5.81 -5.99
N ILE A 198 8.97 -5.75 -6.36
CA ILE A 198 8.51 -5.18 -7.64
C ILE A 198 8.95 -3.72 -7.74
N THR A 199 8.68 -2.90 -6.70
CA THR A 199 9.04 -1.48 -6.70
C THR A 199 10.55 -1.26 -6.73
N ASN A 200 11.33 -2.08 -6.01
CA ASN A 200 12.79 -2.00 -6.00
C ASN A 200 13.39 -2.42 -7.34
N THR A 201 12.80 -3.43 -7.99
CA THR A 201 13.19 -3.83 -9.35
C THR A 201 12.93 -2.71 -10.35
N LEU A 202 11.77 -2.06 -10.25
CA LEU A 202 11.46 -0.89 -11.07
C LEU A 202 12.48 0.24 -10.83
N THR A 203 12.81 0.54 -9.57
CA THR A 203 13.86 1.51 -9.21
C THR A 203 15.18 1.20 -9.93
N HIS A 204 15.63 -0.04 -9.85
CA HIS A 204 16.89 -0.49 -10.44
C HIS A 204 16.91 -0.38 -11.97
N ILE A 205 15.79 -0.72 -12.62
CA ILE A 205 15.61 -0.54 -14.07
C ILE A 205 15.78 0.92 -14.46
N MET A 206 15.18 1.82 -13.68
CA MET A 206 15.22 3.26 -13.95
C MET A 206 16.60 3.89 -13.71
N GLU A 207 17.44 3.28 -12.86
CA GLU A 207 18.83 3.70 -12.66
C GLU A 207 19.77 3.33 -13.84
N GLY A 208 19.28 2.56 -14.82
CA GLY A 208 20.01 2.28 -16.08
C GLY A 208 21.23 1.38 -15.91
N LEU A 209 21.25 0.50 -14.90
CA LEU A 209 22.38 -0.39 -14.64
C LEU A 209 22.48 -1.53 -15.68
N PRO A 210 23.69 -2.07 -15.93
CA PRO A 210 23.92 -3.00 -17.05
C PRO A 210 23.07 -4.28 -16.97
N THR A 211 22.50 -4.65 -18.12
CA THR A 211 21.54 -5.74 -18.35
C THR A 211 22.16 -7.14 -18.41
N ASP A 212 23.13 -7.47 -17.55
CA ASP A 212 23.61 -8.86 -17.46
C ASP A 212 22.65 -9.69 -16.59
N CYS A 213 21.60 -10.23 -17.21
CA CYS A 213 20.63 -11.08 -16.54
C CYS A 213 21.24 -12.39 -16.01
N THR A 214 22.46 -12.79 -16.39
CA THR A 214 23.07 -14.03 -15.88
C THR A 214 23.58 -13.90 -14.45
N VAL A 215 23.84 -12.66 -13.99
CA VAL A 215 24.35 -12.35 -12.65
C VAL A 215 23.43 -11.45 -11.83
N CYS A 216 22.34 -10.96 -12.43
CA CYS A 216 21.41 -10.03 -11.79
C CYS A 216 20.58 -10.71 -10.69
N GLN A 217 20.68 -10.18 -9.46
CA GLN A 217 19.93 -10.69 -8.29
C GLN A 217 18.41 -10.45 -8.38
N LEU A 218 17.96 -9.59 -9.30
CA LEU A 218 16.54 -9.26 -9.52
C LEU A 218 15.89 -10.10 -10.62
N LYS A 219 16.64 -11.04 -11.23
CA LYS A 219 16.17 -11.85 -12.37
C LYS A 219 14.88 -12.59 -12.05
N ASP A 220 14.78 -13.19 -10.86
CA ASP A 220 13.61 -13.99 -10.48
C ASP A 220 12.33 -13.13 -10.45
N ILE A 221 12.42 -11.87 -10.00
CA ILE A 221 11.30 -10.92 -10.02
C ILE A 221 10.95 -10.53 -11.46
N CYS A 222 11.95 -10.25 -12.30
CA CYS A 222 11.72 -9.98 -13.73
C CYS A 222 11.11 -11.16 -14.49
N ASP A 223 11.35 -12.40 -14.05
CA ASP A 223 10.76 -13.61 -14.63
C ASP A 223 9.33 -13.84 -14.14
N GLU A 224 9.03 -13.54 -12.88
CA GLU A 224 7.71 -13.74 -12.26
C GLU A 224 6.71 -12.62 -12.63
N VAL A 225 7.18 -11.38 -12.78
CA VAL A 225 6.33 -10.20 -12.95
C VAL A 225 6.16 -9.85 -14.42
N GLU A 226 4.97 -10.08 -14.94
CA GLU A 226 4.57 -9.69 -16.30
C GLU A 226 4.78 -8.19 -16.53
N GLY A 227 5.39 -7.82 -17.66
CA GLY A 227 5.69 -6.41 -18.00
C GLY A 227 7.06 -5.92 -17.55
N MET A 228 7.74 -6.61 -16.61
CA MET A 228 8.99 -6.11 -16.00
C MET A 228 10.18 -6.13 -16.97
N LYS A 229 10.27 -7.18 -17.81
CA LYS A 229 11.34 -7.29 -18.82
C LYS A 229 11.15 -6.30 -19.97
N GLU A 230 9.92 -6.14 -20.47
CA GLU A 230 9.64 -5.18 -21.54
C GLU A 230 10.02 -3.76 -21.11
N LEU A 231 9.71 -3.36 -19.87
CA LEU A 231 10.15 -2.09 -19.30
C LEU A 231 11.68 -1.98 -19.27
N HIS A 232 12.38 -3.00 -18.79
CA HIS A 232 13.85 -2.96 -18.67
C HIS A 232 14.54 -2.80 -20.04
N PHE A 233 14.16 -3.61 -21.04
CA PHE A 233 14.76 -3.52 -22.37
C PHE A 233 14.31 -2.28 -23.15
N GLY A 234 13.08 -1.80 -22.91
CA GLY A 234 12.58 -0.55 -23.52
C GLY A 234 13.30 0.71 -23.03
N VAL A 235 13.72 0.75 -21.76
CA VAL A 235 14.55 1.83 -21.20
C VAL A 235 16.00 1.73 -21.71
N GLY A 236 16.55 0.50 -21.80
CA GLY A 236 17.91 0.25 -22.29
C GLY A 236 18.16 0.70 -23.74
N ASP A 237 17.17 0.52 -24.63
CA ASP A 237 17.26 0.95 -26.04
C ASP A 237 17.23 2.48 -26.23
N LYS A 238 16.68 3.24 -25.27
CA LYS A 238 16.73 4.71 -25.29
C LYS A 238 18.11 5.24 -24.87
N GLY A 239 18.82 4.52 -23.98
CA GLY A 239 20.15 4.92 -23.50
C GLY A 239 21.30 4.65 -24.48
N THR A 240 21.15 3.70 -25.41
CA THR A 240 22.19 3.36 -26.40
C THR A 240 22.18 4.24 -27.65
N ASN A 241 21.04 4.86 -27.99
CA ASN A 241 20.90 5.72 -29.17
C ASN A 241 21.30 7.19 -28.95
N ALA A 242 21.67 7.60 -27.74
CA ALA A 242 22.03 8.99 -27.42
C ALA A 242 23.52 9.33 -27.63
N LYS A 243 24.35 8.44 -28.21
CA LYS A 243 25.81 8.63 -28.31
C LYS A 243 26.40 8.86 -29.71
N ASP A 244 25.62 8.92 -30.79
CA ASP A 244 26.17 9.08 -32.14
C ASP A 244 25.69 10.34 -32.89
N HIS A 245 25.76 11.50 -32.25
CA HIS A 245 25.75 12.79 -32.95
C HIS A 245 26.88 13.70 -32.46
N HIS A 246 28.08 13.48 -32.99
CA HIS A 246 29.13 14.48 -33.21
C HIS A 246 29.83 14.18 -34.54
#